data_AF-A0A6M1XTG5-F1
#
_entry.id   AF-A0A6M1XTG5-F1
#
_cell.length_a   1.000
_cell.length_b   1.000
_cell.length_c   1.000
_cell.angle_alpha   90.00
_cell.angle_beta   90.00
_cell.angle_gamma   90.00
#
_symmetry.space_group_name_H-M   'P 1'
#
loop_
_entity.id
_entity.type
_entity.pdbx_description
1 polymer ?
#
loop_
_entity_poly.entity_id
_entity_poly.type
_entity_poly.pdbx_seq_one_letter_code
_entity_poly.pdbx_strand_id
1 'polypeptide(L)'
;ELTNTRYRLGYHVSAPSGWINDPNGFCYFDGYYHVFYQHHPYSAEWGPMHWAHARSKDLVHWESLPLALTPGDQEDEGGCFSGSAIEKNGVLYLFYTGHH
;
A
#
# COMPACT_ATOMS: atom_id res chain seq x y z
N GLU A 1 15.37 -7.21 1.09
CA GLU A 1 16.15 -6.37 0.15
C GLU A 1 16.03 -6.88 -1.28
N LEU A 2 16.23 -6.00 -2.28
CA LEU A 2 16.27 -6.37 -3.70
C LEU A 2 17.59 -7.08 -4.03
N THR A 3 17.51 -8.29 -4.57
CA THR A 3 18.69 -9.11 -4.91
C THR A 3 18.99 -9.16 -6.41
N ASN A 4 18.03 -8.78 -7.27
CA ASN A 4 18.18 -8.78 -8.72
C ASN A 4 17.23 -7.75 -9.36
N THR A 5 17.73 -6.94 -10.29
CA THR A 5 16.95 -5.88 -10.96
C THR A 5 16.56 -6.18 -12.40
N ARG A 6 16.96 -7.34 -12.96
CA ARG A 6 16.72 -7.71 -14.38
C ARG A 6 15.26 -7.57 -14.83
N TYR A 7 14.32 -7.89 -13.93
CA TYR A 7 12.88 -7.85 -14.20
C TYR A 7 12.16 -6.77 -13.38
N ARG A 8 12.90 -5.84 -12.78
CA ARG A 8 12.31 -4.77 -11.98
C ARG A 8 11.56 -3.82 -12.91
N LEU A 9 10.32 -3.49 -12.54
CA LEU A 9 9.49 -2.57 -13.31
C LEU A 9 10.08 -1.15 -13.26
N GLY A 10 10.16 -0.48 -14.41
CA GLY A 10 10.71 0.88 -14.53
C GLY A 10 9.67 2.00 -14.59
N TYR A 11 8.40 1.68 -14.80
CA TYR A 11 7.32 2.66 -15.03
C TYR A 11 5.95 2.23 -14.46
N HIS A 12 5.91 1.19 -13.63
CA HIS A 12 4.71 0.76 -12.91
C HIS A 12 4.95 0.81 -11.40
N VAL A 13 3.88 1.08 -10.65
CA VAL A 13 3.88 0.97 -9.18
C VAL A 13 4.29 -0.45 -8.77
N SER A 14 5.16 -0.54 -7.78
CA SER A 14 5.76 -1.79 -7.33
C SER A 14 6.43 -1.57 -5.99
N ALA A 15 6.39 -2.57 -5.11
CA ALA A 15 6.99 -2.46 -3.79
C ALA A 15 8.52 -2.24 -3.86
N PRO A 16 9.12 -1.55 -2.87
CA PRO A 16 10.58 -1.37 -2.79
C PRO A 16 11.34 -2.71 -2.71
N SER A 17 10.76 -3.71 -2.06
CA SER A 17 11.18 -5.12 -2.06
C SER A 17 10.02 -5.99 -1.61
N GLY A 18 10.21 -7.31 -1.48
CA GLY A 18 9.21 -8.21 -0.90
C GLY A 18 8.00 -8.45 -1.82
N TRP A 19 6.87 -8.85 -1.21
CA TRP A 19 5.64 -9.19 -1.92
C TRP A 19 4.65 -8.02 -1.94
N ILE A 20 3.91 -7.90 -3.05
CA ILE A 20 2.80 -6.96 -3.25
C ILE A 20 1.64 -7.69 -3.94
N ASN A 21 0.41 -7.35 -3.59
CA ASN A 21 -0.79 -7.81 -4.29
C ASN A 21 -1.81 -6.69 -4.48
N ASP A 22 -2.94 -6.76 -3.77
CA ASP A 22 -4.15 -5.99 -4.08
C ASP A 22 -3.90 -4.47 -4.01
N PRO A 23 -4.40 -3.70 -4.99
CA PRO A 23 -4.49 -2.26 -4.84
C PRO A 23 -5.57 -1.92 -3.81
N ASN A 24 -5.29 -0.96 -2.93
CA ASN A 24 -6.16 -0.56 -1.83
C ASN A 24 -6.32 0.97 -1.80
N GLY A 25 -7.43 1.43 -1.23
CA GLY A 25 -7.64 2.84 -0.91
C GLY A 25 -7.41 3.85 -2.04
N PHE A 26 -7.58 3.44 -3.31
CA PHE A 26 -7.31 4.32 -4.44
C PHE A 26 -8.25 5.52 -4.43
N CYS A 27 -7.69 6.72 -4.35
CA CYS A 27 -8.47 7.96 -4.19
C CYS A 27 -7.70 9.18 -4.70
N TYR A 28 -8.39 10.32 -4.77
CA TYR A 28 -7.78 11.63 -4.94
C TYR A 28 -8.01 12.45 -3.67
N PHE A 29 -6.94 12.95 -3.06
CA PHE A 29 -6.99 13.69 -1.79
C PHE A 29 -5.84 14.70 -1.74
N ASP A 30 -6.11 15.89 -1.20
CA ASP A 30 -5.11 16.97 -0.99
C ASP A 30 -4.20 17.26 -2.20
N GLY A 31 -4.77 17.24 -3.41
CA GLY A 31 -4.04 17.56 -4.64
C GLY A 31 -3.24 16.41 -5.28
N TYR A 32 -3.40 15.18 -4.77
CA TYR A 32 -2.72 14.00 -5.30
C TYR A 32 -3.68 12.83 -5.51
N TYR A 33 -3.36 11.96 -6.45
CA TYR A 33 -3.85 10.59 -6.48
C TYR A 33 -3.05 9.75 -5.48
N HIS A 34 -3.73 8.97 -4.67
CA HIS A 34 -3.13 8.05 -3.70
C HIS A 34 -3.49 6.63 -4.09
N VAL A 35 -2.49 5.75 -4.12
CA VAL A 35 -2.70 4.30 -4.19
C VAL A 35 -2.03 3.66 -3.00
N PHE A 36 -2.78 2.87 -2.25
CA PHE A 36 -2.25 1.96 -1.25
C PHE A 36 -2.20 0.57 -1.85
N TYR A 37 -1.43 -0.33 -1.27
CA TYR A 37 -1.40 -1.71 -1.71
C TYR A 37 -0.94 -2.63 -0.59
N GLN A 38 -1.46 -3.85 -0.60
CA GLN A 38 -1.00 -4.90 0.30
C GLN A 38 0.49 -5.18 0.04
N HIS A 39 1.26 -5.21 1.12
CA HIS A 39 2.71 -5.36 1.07
C HIS A 39 3.23 -6.23 2.22
N HIS A 40 4.05 -7.24 1.90
CA HIS A 40 4.86 -7.96 2.88
C HIS A 40 6.33 -7.56 2.71
N PRO A 41 6.90 -6.77 3.63
CA PRO A 41 8.25 -6.22 3.48
C PRO A 41 9.37 -7.24 3.70
N TYR A 42 9.07 -8.37 4.35
CA TYR A 42 10.07 -9.29 4.87
C TYR A 42 10.43 -10.44 3.92
N SER A 43 9.53 -10.83 3.01
CA SER A 43 9.78 -11.90 2.03
C SER A 43 9.09 -11.62 0.69
N ALA A 44 9.50 -12.37 -0.33
CA ALA A 44 8.82 -12.38 -1.64
C ALA A 44 7.65 -13.38 -1.68
N GLU A 45 7.13 -13.77 -0.53
CA GLU A 45 5.96 -14.62 -0.37
C GLU A 45 4.86 -13.85 0.37
N TRP A 46 3.64 -14.33 0.29
CA TRP A 46 2.54 -13.79 1.09
C TRP A 46 2.80 -13.99 2.59
N GLY A 47 2.34 -13.05 3.43
CA GLY A 47 2.57 -13.05 4.88
C GLY A 47 1.74 -11.97 5.58
N PRO A 48 2.14 -11.51 6.76
CA PRO A 48 1.46 -10.42 7.46
C PRO A 48 1.43 -9.14 6.62
N MET A 49 0.22 -8.75 6.21
CA MET A 49 0.00 -7.68 5.22
C MET A 49 0.06 -6.29 5.84
N HIS A 50 0.86 -5.42 5.25
CA HIS A 50 0.91 -3.99 5.52
C HIS A 50 0.19 -3.25 4.39
N TRP A 51 -0.16 -1.98 4.61
CA TRP A 51 -0.50 -1.09 3.50
C TRP A 51 0.70 -0.19 3.20
N ALA A 52 1.37 -0.45 2.08
CA ALA A 52 2.32 0.49 1.52
C ALA A 52 1.58 1.58 0.72
N HIS A 53 2.23 2.73 0.53
CA HIS A 53 1.58 3.93 0.00
C HIS A 53 2.44 4.58 -1.08
N ALA A 54 1.81 4.94 -2.19
CA ALA A 54 2.37 5.84 -3.19
C ALA A 54 1.36 6.93 -3.56
N ARG A 55 1.87 8.10 -3.95
CA ARG A 55 1.03 9.19 -4.49
C ARG A 55 1.57 9.73 -5.81
N SER A 56 0.71 10.36 -6.60
CA SER A 56 1.05 10.92 -7.90
C SER A 56 0.19 12.13 -8.23
N LYS A 57 0.71 13.05 -9.05
CA LYS A 57 -0.09 14.16 -9.61
C LYS A 57 -0.73 13.82 -10.96
N ASP A 58 -0.24 12.78 -11.64
CA ASP A 58 -0.58 12.50 -13.04
C ASP A 58 -0.85 11.01 -13.34
N LEU A 59 -0.94 10.17 -12.30
CA LEU A 59 -1.14 8.72 -12.37
C LEU A 59 0.00 7.94 -13.05
N VAL A 60 1.12 8.59 -13.38
CA VAL A 60 2.26 7.98 -14.09
C VAL A 60 3.53 8.07 -13.25
N HIS A 61 3.82 9.25 -12.70
CA HIS A 61 5.00 9.49 -11.87
C HIS A 61 4.62 9.38 -10.40
N TRP A 62 5.10 8.33 -9.75
CA TRP A 62 4.72 7.96 -8.38
C TRP A 62 5.85 8.25 -7.38
N GLU A 63 5.49 8.89 -6.27
CA GLU A 63 6.32 9.08 -5.09
C GLU A 63 5.95 8.01 -4.05
N SER A 64 6.92 7.23 -3.59
CA SER A 64 6.73 6.30 -2.48
C SER A 64 6.68 7.04 -1.15
N LEU A 65 5.74 6.66 -0.29
CA LEU A 65 5.55 7.20 1.05
C LEU A 65 5.77 6.11 2.11
N PRO A 66 5.89 6.47 3.39
CA PRO A 66 5.95 5.51 4.49
C PRO A 66 4.75 4.54 4.47
N LEU A 67 4.90 3.39 5.14
CA LEU A 67 3.79 2.46 5.34
C LEU A 67 2.62 3.19 6.03
N ALA A 68 1.42 3.03 5.48
CA ALA A 68 0.20 3.64 5.99
C ALA A 68 -0.40 2.81 7.14
N LEU A 69 -0.36 1.48 7.03
CA LEU A 69 -0.83 0.55 8.06
C LEU A 69 0.21 -0.55 8.27
N THR A 70 0.43 -0.90 9.53
CA THR A 70 1.32 -1.98 9.98
C THR A 70 0.54 -2.85 10.97
N PRO A 71 0.48 -4.18 10.78
CA PRO A 71 -0.18 -5.09 11.72
C PRO A 71 0.35 -4.92 13.14
N GLY A 72 -0.54 -4.93 14.14
CA GLY A 72 -0.08 -4.94 15.54
C GLY A 72 -1.14 -4.71 16.60
N ASP A 73 -2.34 -4.25 16.24
CA ASP A 73 -3.45 -4.19 17.17
C ASP A 73 -4.10 -5.56 17.29
N GLN A 74 -4.90 -5.76 18.34
CA GLN A 74 -5.54 -7.05 18.59
C GLN A 74 -6.36 -7.48 17.36
N GLU A 75 -7.04 -6.52 16.71
CA GLU A 75 -7.94 -6.65 15.56
C GLU A 75 -7.25 -6.99 14.24
N ASP A 76 -5.93 -6.76 14.13
CA ASP A 76 -5.20 -6.88 12.87
C ASP A 76 -3.80 -7.50 12.99
N GLU A 77 -3.50 -8.19 14.10
CA GLU A 77 -2.20 -8.79 14.38
C GLU A 77 -1.71 -9.76 13.29
N GLY A 78 -2.62 -10.43 12.59
CA GLY A 78 -2.35 -11.30 11.45
C GLY A 78 -2.23 -10.57 10.11
N GLY A 79 -2.67 -9.31 10.00
CA GLY A 79 -2.53 -8.48 8.80
C GLY A 79 -3.59 -7.41 8.62
N CYS A 80 -3.20 -6.26 8.06
CA CYS A 80 -4.11 -5.23 7.55
C CYS A 80 -4.51 -5.61 6.11
N PHE A 81 -5.64 -6.31 5.94
CA PHE A 81 -6.10 -6.78 4.63
C PHE A 81 -6.72 -5.65 3.80
N SER A 82 -7.21 -6.00 2.61
CA SER A 82 -7.67 -5.07 1.59
C SER A 82 -8.82 -4.18 2.06
N GLY A 83 -8.96 -3.05 1.38
CA GLY A 83 -9.87 -2.01 1.78
C GLY A 83 -9.96 -0.83 0.81
N SER A 84 -10.79 0.12 1.16
CA SER A 84 -11.13 1.29 0.35
C SER A 84 -10.91 2.59 1.13
N ALA A 85 -10.94 3.70 0.40
CA ALA A 85 -10.78 5.03 0.96
C ALA A 85 -11.92 5.93 0.48
N ILE A 86 -12.32 6.87 1.33
CA ILE A 86 -13.29 7.92 0.98
C ILE A 86 -12.86 9.22 1.64
N GLU A 87 -12.86 10.29 0.85
CA GLU A 87 -12.74 11.64 1.38
C GLU A 87 -14.13 12.11 1.85
N LYS A 88 -14.18 12.69 3.04
CA LYS A 88 -15.37 13.37 3.54
C LYS A 88 -14.97 14.57 4.40
N ASN A 89 -15.38 15.76 3.98
CA ASN A 89 -15.21 17.04 4.69
C ASN A 89 -13.74 17.38 5.02
N GLY A 90 -12.83 17.15 4.07
CA GLY A 90 -11.39 17.39 4.21
C GLY A 90 -10.64 16.29 4.97
N VAL A 91 -11.30 15.17 5.28
CA VAL A 91 -10.69 14.04 6.00
C VAL A 91 -10.73 12.81 5.11
N LEU A 92 -9.58 12.15 4.95
CA LEU A 92 -9.48 10.87 4.26
C LEU A 92 -9.71 9.72 5.25
N TYR A 93 -10.78 8.97 5.03
CA TYR A 93 -11.11 7.78 5.82
C TYR A 93 -10.64 6.53 5.08
N LEU A 94 -9.93 5.65 5.79
CA LEU A 94 -9.52 4.34 5.30
C LEU A 94 -10.36 3.27 6.00
N PHE A 95 -10.97 2.39 5.21
CA PHE A 95 -11.73 1.23 5.69
C PHE A 95 -11.03 -0.02 5.20
N TYR A 96 -10.62 -0.90 6.12
CA TYR A 96 -9.89 -2.11 5.79
C TYR A 96 -10.39 -3.28 6.65
N THR A 97 -10.05 -4.50 6.24
CA THR A 97 -10.34 -5.71 7.02
C THR A 97 -9.13 -6.05 7.90
N GLY A 98 -9.30 -6.10 9.22
CA GLY A 98 -8.29 -6.68 10.10
C GLY A 98 -8.31 -8.21 10.03
N HIS A 99 -7.14 -8.84 10.02
CA HIS A 99 -6.97 -10.28 10.10
C HIS A 99 -6.29 -10.65 11.41
N HIS A 100 -6.84 -11.65 12.09
CA HIS A 100 -6.29 -12.28 13.28
C HIS A 100 -5.64 -13.61 12.92
#